data_AF-A0A832WV86-F1
#
_entry.id   AF-A0A832WV86-F1
#
_cell.length_a   1.000
_cell.length_b   1.000
_cell.length_c   1.000
_cell.angle_alpha   90.00
_cell.angle_beta   90.00
_cell.angle_gamma   90.00
#
_symmetry.space_group_name_H-M   'P 1'
#
loop_
_entity.id
_entity.type
_entity.pdbx_description
1 polymer ?
#
loop_
_entity_poly.entity_id
_entity_poly.type
_entity_poly.pdbx_seq_one_letter_code
_entity_poly.pdbx_strand_id
1 'polypeptide(L)' 'GYLHLIEPIGGRAGFVPPKARIGPTLRKIFERTFILNGGYDLQSGNEAIASGEADLVAFGVPFLANPDLP' A
#
# COMPACT_ATOMS: atom_id res chain seq x y z
N GLY A 1 9.43 10.38 -11.22
CA GLY A 1 8.09 10.79 -10.78
C GLY A 1 7.39 9.54 -10.30
N TYR A 2 6.84 9.58 -9.09
CA TYR A 2 6.14 8.48 -8.44
C TYR A 2 4.81 8.97 -7.90
N LEU A 3 3.89 8.04 -7.64
CA LEU A 3 2.64 8.31 -6.94
C LEU A 3 2.61 7.48 -5.66
N HIS A 4 2.45 8.14 -4.52
CA HIS A 4 2.29 7.49 -3.22
C HIS A 4 0.85 7.70 -2.75
N LEU A 5 0.08 6.62 -2.72
CA LEU A 5 -1.33 6.61 -2.34
C LEU A 5 -1.48 6.05 -0.93
N ILE A 6 -2.19 6.80 -0.08
CA ILE A 6 -2.61 6.34 1.23
C ILE A 6 -4.09 5.98 1.14
N GLU A 7 -4.40 4.70 1.32
CA GLU A 7 -5.76 4.19 1.32
C GLU A 7 -5.89 3.13 2.42
N PRO A 8 -6.70 3.37 3.48
CA PRO A 8 -6.77 2.47 4.62
C PRO A 8 -7.30 1.08 4.23
N ILE A 9 -6.49 0.05 4.45
CA ILE A 9 -6.87 -1.35 4.31
C ILE A 9 -6.99 -2.06 5.67
N GLY A 10 -6.74 -1.33 6.76
CA GLY A 10 -6.81 -1.81 8.13
C GLY A 10 -6.09 -0.89 9.13
N GLY A 11 -6.03 -1.33 10.39
CA GLY A 11 -5.34 -0.62 11.45
C GLY A 11 -6.08 0.62 11.96
N ARG A 12 -5.35 1.57 12.58
CA ARG A 12 -5.93 2.74 13.26
C ARG A 12 -6.63 3.72 12.32
N ALA A 13 -6.27 3.72 11.04
CA ALA A 13 -6.87 4.60 10.03
C ALA A 13 -8.21 4.05 9.48
N GLY A 14 -8.66 2.88 9.96
CA GLY A 14 -9.91 2.26 9.53
C GLY A 14 -9.74 1.34 8.33
N PHE A 15 -10.84 1.08 7.63
CA PHE A 15 -10.90 0.12 6.53
C PHE A 15 -11.77 0.65 5.39
N VAL A 16 -11.20 0.74 4.20
CA VAL A 16 -11.91 0.98 2.94
C VAL A 16 -12.17 -0.38 2.27
N PRO A 17 -13.44 -0.74 2.04
CA PRO A 17 -13.79 -1.98 1.36
C PRO A 17 -13.15 -2.05 -0.04
N PRO A 18 -12.71 -3.24 -0.51
CA PRO A 18 -12.00 -3.37 -1.79
C PRO A 18 -12.72 -2.73 -2.99
N LYS A 19 -14.06 -2.77 -3.02
CA LYS A 19 -14.86 -2.18 -4.11
C LYS A 19 -14.90 -0.65 -4.10
N ALA A 20 -14.60 -0.02 -2.97
CA ALA A 20 -14.56 1.42 -2.81
C ALA A 20 -13.13 2.00 -2.98
N ARG A 21 -12.14 1.12 -3.20
CA ARG A 21 -10.74 1.52 -3.36
C ARG A 21 -10.49 2.15 -4.71
N ILE A 22 -9.72 3.24 -4.73
CA ILE A 22 -9.32 3.94 -5.95
C ILE A 22 -7.96 3.48 -6.48
N GLY A 23 -7.13 2.84 -5.63
CA GLY A 23 -5.80 2.34 -5.97
C GLY A 23 -5.74 1.55 -7.29
N PRO A 24 -6.58 0.52 -7.48
CA PRO A 24 -6.58 -0.27 -8.72
C PRO A 24 -6.90 0.55 -9.98
N THR A 25 -7.73 1.59 -9.87
CA THR A 25 -8.04 2.48 -11.00
C THR A 25 -6.83 3.36 -11.31
N LEU A 26 -6.18 3.93 -10.29
CA LEU A 26 -5.00 4.77 -10.47
C LEU A 26 -3.80 3.98 -11.01
N ARG A 27 -3.59 2.73 -10.57
CA ARG A 27 -2.53 1.85 -11.08
C ARG A 27 -2.63 1.59 -12.58
N LYS A 28 -3.85 1.56 -13.14
CA LYS A 28 -4.09 1.41 -14.58
C LYS A 28 -3.76 2.66 -15.40
N ILE A 29 -3.84 3.84 -14.77
CA ILE A 29 -3.65 5.14 -15.42
C ILE A 29 -2.21 5.62 -15.26
N PHE A 30 -1.61 5.33 -14.11
CA PHE A 30 -0.27 5.76 -13.75
C PHE A 30 0.73 4.62 -13.95
N GLU A 31 1.53 4.73 -15.01
CA GLU A 31 2.46 3.67 -15.44
C GLU A 31 3.84 3.73 -14.78
N ARG A 32 4.12 4.78 -14.00
CA ARG A 32 5.41 4.94 -13.29
C ARG A 32 5.32 4.34 -11.88
N THR A 33 6.38 4.49 -11.08
CA THR A 33 6.48 3.96 -9.71
C THR A 33 5.26 4.30 -8.85
N PHE A 34 4.53 3.27 -8.43
CA PHE A 34 3.31 3.37 -7.65
C PHE A 34 3.53 2.75 -6.26
N ILE A 35 3.31 3.55 -5.21
CA ILE A 35 3.57 3.18 -3.82
C ILE A 35 2.25 3.14 -3.07
N LEU A 36 1.93 2.01 -2.42
CA LEU A 36 0.75 1.87 -1.57
C LEU A 36 1.10 2.01 -0.08
N ASN A 37 0.17 2.58 0.68
CA ASN A 37 0.22 2.68 2.13
C ASN A 37 -1.21 2.61 2.71
N GLY A 38 -1.34 2.16 3.96
CA GLY A 38 -2.64 2.15 4.64
C GLY A 38 -2.91 0.98 5.58
N GLY A 39 -1.88 0.41 6.19
CA GLY A 39 -2.03 -0.72 7.13
C GLY A 39 -1.70 -2.09 6.55
N TYR A 40 -0.90 -2.13 5.47
CA TYR A 40 -0.28 -3.36 5.00
C TYR A 40 0.63 -3.97 6.08
N ASP A 41 0.65 -5.29 6.12
CA ASP A 41 1.65 -6.12 6.80
C ASP A 41 2.54 -6.81 5.76
N LEU A 42 3.47 -7.66 6.22
CA LEU A 42 4.41 -8.35 5.34
C LEU A 42 3.70 -9.19 4.27
N GLN A 43 2.65 -9.93 4.65
CA GLN A 43 1.95 -10.82 3.73
C GLN A 43 1.17 -10.01 2.68
N SER A 44 0.30 -9.11 3.14
CA SER A 44 -0.53 -8.29 2.24
C SER A 44 0.30 -7.35 1.37
N GLY A 45 1.43 -6.85 1.88
CA GLY A 45 2.37 -6.04 1.09
C GLY A 45 3.02 -6.84 -0.04
N ASN A 46 3.46 -8.07 0.25
CA ASN A 46 4.02 -8.97 -0.76
C ASN A 46 2.99 -9.38 -1.82
N GLU A 47 1.75 -9.65 -1.42
CA GLU A 47 0.65 -9.94 -2.35
C GLU A 47 0.33 -8.76 -3.28
N ALA A 48 0.33 -7.53 -2.75
CA ALA A 48 0.11 -6.32 -3.55
C ALA A 48 1.20 -6.12 -4.62
N ILE A 49 2.45 -6.41 -4.29
CA ILE A 49 3.57 -6.34 -5.25
C ILE A 49 3.48 -7.48 -6.26
N ALA A 50 3.27 -8.72 -5.81
CA ALA A 50 3.20 -9.90 -6.68
C ALA A 50 2.05 -9.84 -7.69
N SER A 51 0.93 -9.21 -7.33
CA SER A 51 -0.23 -9.00 -8.21
C SER A 51 -0.10 -7.79 -9.14
N GLY A 52 0.95 -6.98 -9.00
CA GLY A 52 1.16 -5.75 -9.77
C GLY A 52 0.28 -4.58 -9.35
N GLU A 53 -0.35 -4.65 -8.17
CA GLU A 53 -1.13 -3.53 -7.61
C GLU A 53 -0.24 -2.36 -7.20
N ALA A 54 1.01 -2.63 -6.81
CA ALA A 54 2.03 -1.63 -6.49
C ALA A 54 3.44 -2.09 -6.88
N ASP A 55 4.34 -1.12 -7.05
CA ASP A 55 5.78 -1.38 -7.19
C ASP A 55 6.46 -1.43 -5.82
N LEU A 56 5.92 -0.69 -4.84
CA LEU A 56 6.44 -0.59 -3.48
C LEU A 56 5.28 -0.47 -2.48
N VAL A 57 5.51 -0.91 -1.25
CA VAL A 57 4.57 -0.71 -0.13
C VAL A 57 5.30 -0.02 1.01
N ALA A 58 4.74 1.08 1.51
CA ALA A 58 5.31 1.83 2.62
C ALA A 58 4.67 1.38 3.94
N PHE A 59 5.50 1.08 4.94
CA PHE A 59 5.07 0.70 6.28
C PHE A 59 5.39 1.82 7.28
N GLY A 60 4.39 2.24 8.07
CA GLY A 60 4.54 3.32 9.06
C GLY A 60 4.72 2.78 10.48
N VAL A 61 3.60 2.46 11.13
CA VAL A 61 3.57 1.92 12.51
C VAL A 61 4.54 0.75 12.74
N PRO A 62 4.68 -0.23 11.80
CA PRO A 62 5.65 -1.30 11.97
C PRO A 62 7.12 -0.84 12.10
N PHE A 63 7.52 0.24 11.41
CA PHE A 63 8.87 0.82 11.49
C PHE A 63 9.11 1.67 12.74
N LEU A 64 8.05 2.27 13.31
CA LEU A 64 8.17 3.00 14.58
C LEU A 64 8.47 2.08 15.76
N ALA A 65 7.99 0.83 15.72
CA ALA A 65 8.23 -0.17 16.75
C ALA A 65 9.50 -1.01 16.50
N ASN A 66 9.97 -1.09 15.24
CA ASN A 66 11.12 -1.89 14.84
C ASN A 66 11.98 -1.08 13.85
N PRO A 67 13.01 -0.35 14.33
CA PRO A 67 13.86 0.48 13.47
C PRO A 67 14.65 -0.35 12.42
N ASP A 68 14.66 -1.68 12.53
CA ASP A 68 15.46 -2.61 11.72
C ASP A 68 14.61 -3.40 10.71
N LEU A 69 13.34 -3.01 10.48
CA LEU A 69 12.44 -3.75 9.59
C LEU A 69 12.92 -3.66 8.12
N PRO A 70 13.19 -4.78 7.42
CA PRO A 70 13.50 -4.78 5.99
C PRO A 70 12.28 -4.56 5.09
#